data_AF-W7VR09-F1
#
_entry.id   AF-W7VR09-F1
#
_cell.length_a   1.000
_cell.length_b   1.000
_cell.length_c   1.000
_cell.angle_alpha   90.00
_cell.angle_beta   90.00
_cell.angle_gamma   90.00
#
_symmetry.space_group_name_H-M   'P 1'
#
loop_
_entity.id
_entity.type
_entity.pdbx_description
1 polymer ?
#
loop_
_entity_poly.entity_id
_entity_poly.type
_entity_poly.pdbx_seq_one_letter_code
_entity_poly.pdbx_strand_id
1 'polypeptide(L)'
;MNGNAELIELTAMYSEQFRTMGRDPATEAIDQAKTYATLQARAALAGFELVRMPGGDFVVGRWGMVRALTGADAVEAFLQQVGAA
;
A
#
# COMPACT_ATOMS: atom_id res chain seq x y z
N MET A 1 -11.96 40.04 12.71
CA MET A 1 -11.03 38.93 12.41
C MET A 1 -11.67 38.10 11.31
N ASN A 2 -11.03 38.00 10.15
CA ASN A 2 -11.62 37.43 8.94
C ASN A 2 -11.20 35.96 8.85
N GLY A 3 -12.03 35.05 9.34
CA GLY A 3 -11.71 33.61 9.46
C GLY A 3 -11.33 32.92 8.16
N ASN A 4 -11.60 33.55 7.01
CA ASN A 4 -11.15 33.07 5.70
C ASN A 4 -9.62 33.22 5.51
N ALA A 5 -9.02 34.26 6.08
CA ALA A 5 -7.56 34.47 6.01
C ALA A 5 -6.82 33.43 6.87
N GLU A 6 -7.33 33.13 8.07
CA GLU A 6 -6.78 32.12 8.97
C GLU A 6 -6.85 30.71 8.34
N LEU A 7 -7.94 30.39 7.63
CA LEU A 7 -8.07 29.12 6.89
C LEU A 7 -7.06 29.00 5.74
N ILE A 8 -6.81 30.10 5.01
CA ILE A 8 -5.82 30.13 3.93
C ILE A 8 -4.40 29.97 4.48
N GLU A 9 -4.08 30.66 5.59
CA GLU A 9 -2.80 30.53 6.27
C GLU A 9 -2.59 29.12 6.85
N LEU A 10 -3.63 28.52 7.44
CA LEU A 10 -3.58 27.15 7.94
C LEU A 10 -3.32 26.15 6.79
N THR A 11 -4.01 26.34 5.65
CA THR A 11 -3.84 25.48 4.47
C THR A 11 -2.44 25.63 3.86
N ALA A 12 -1.92 26.85 3.81
CA ALA A 12 -0.55 27.12 3.34
C ALA A 12 0.50 26.51 4.29
N MET A 13 0.32 26.66 5.60
CA MET A 13 1.21 26.09 6.62
C MET A 13 1.24 24.56 6.56
N TYR A 14 0.08 23.90 6.46
CA TYR A 14 0.01 22.45 6.32
C TYR A 14 0.68 21.99 5.02
N SER A 15 0.45 22.69 3.91
CA SER A 15 1.09 22.37 2.62
C SER A 15 2.62 22.51 2.67
N GLU A 16 3.13 23.53 3.36
CA GLU A 16 4.56 23.75 3.56
C GLU A 16 5.18 22.70 4.48
N GLN A 17 4.49 22.31 5.56
CA GLN A 17 4.89 21.20 6.45
C GLN A 17 4.98 19.87 5.69
N PHE A 18 4.00 19.54 4.84
CA PHE A 18 4.07 18.32 4.03
C PHE A 18 5.22 18.35 3.02
N ARG A 19 5.54 19.53 2.47
CA ARG A 19 6.70 19.71 1.58
C ARG A 19 8.04 19.50 2.30
N THR A 20 8.15 19.85 3.58
CA THR A 20 9.37 19.68 4.39
C THR A 20 9.55 18.28 4.99
N MET A 21 8.47 17.50 5.15
CA MET A 21 8.54 16.13 5.69
C MET A 21 9.00 15.07 4.67
N GLY A 22 9.38 15.47 3.45
CA GLY A 22 10.18 14.64 2.54
C GLY A 22 9.43 13.55 1.79
N ARG A 23 8.13 13.34 2.03
CA ARG A 23 7.28 12.49 1.19
C ARG A 23 5.84 12.99 1.22
N ASP A 24 5.30 13.28 0.06
CA ASP A 24 3.88 13.59 -0.11
C ASP A 24 3.04 12.33 0.19
N PRO A 25 2.11 12.37 1.16
CA PRO A 25 1.30 11.21 1.53
C PRO A 25 0.45 10.67 0.36
N ALA A 26 0.05 11.54 -0.58
CA ALA A 26 -0.65 11.10 -1.78
C ALA A 26 0.27 10.27 -2.69
N THR A 27 1.52 10.71 -2.84
CA THR A 27 2.53 9.96 -3.58
C THR A 27 2.82 8.61 -2.93
N GLU A 28 2.94 8.55 -1.60
CA GLU A 28 3.15 7.30 -0.87
C GLU A 28 1.99 6.32 -1.04
N ALA A 29 0.74 6.81 -0.97
CA ALA A 29 -0.44 5.99 -1.21
C ALA A 29 -0.47 5.39 -2.62
N ILE A 30 -0.06 6.17 -3.64
CA ILE A 30 0.06 5.70 -5.03
C ILE A 30 1.14 4.63 -5.15
N ASP A 31 2.30 4.81 -4.53
CA ASP A 31 3.38 3.82 -4.55
C ASP A 31 2.92 2.50 -3.92
N GLN A 32 2.26 2.55 -2.76
CA GLN A 32 1.71 1.36 -2.10
C GLN A 32 0.68 0.64 -2.96
N ALA A 33 -0.19 1.38 -3.68
CA ALA A 33 -1.18 0.80 -4.58
C ALA A 33 -0.52 0.08 -5.77
N LYS A 34 0.55 0.66 -6.35
CA LYS A 34 1.33 0.02 -7.42
C LYS A 34 2.00 -1.26 -6.94
N THR A 35 2.67 -1.22 -5.79
CA THR A 35 3.30 -2.41 -5.19
C THR A 35 2.28 -3.52 -4.99
N TYR A 36 1.12 -3.21 -4.42
CA TYR A 36 0.06 -4.19 -4.25
C TYR A 36 -0.43 -4.79 -5.58
N ALA A 37 -0.69 -3.96 -6.59
CA ALA A 37 -1.13 -4.41 -7.90
C ALA A 37 -0.11 -5.37 -8.55
N THR A 38 1.18 -5.08 -8.43
CA THR A 38 2.26 -5.95 -8.91
C THR A 38 2.26 -7.30 -8.19
N LEU A 39 2.16 -7.31 -6.85
CA LEU A 39 2.11 -8.56 -6.08
C LEU A 39 0.87 -9.39 -6.42
N GLN A 40 -0.28 -8.75 -6.58
CA GLN A 40 -1.52 -9.42 -6.94
C GLN A 40 -1.44 -10.06 -8.33
N ALA A 41 -0.87 -9.35 -9.31
CA ALA A 41 -0.66 -9.88 -10.65
C ALA A 41 0.26 -11.10 -10.64
N ARG A 42 1.37 -11.04 -9.89
CA ARG A 42 2.31 -12.17 -9.74
C ARG A 42 1.66 -13.37 -9.07
N ALA A 43 0.89 -13.16 -8.00
CA ALA A 43 0.12 -14.21 -7.34
C ALA A 43 -0.87 -14.88 -8.31
N ALA A 44 -1.62 -14.08 -9.07
CA ALA A 44 -2.61 -14.57 -10.03
C ALA A 44 -1.96 -15.40 -11.15
N LEU A 45 -0.81 -14.97 -11.68
CA LEU A 45 -0.04 -15.73 -12.66
C LEU A 45 0.42 -17.10 -12.14
N ALA A 46 0.66 -17.21 -10.82
CA ALA A 46 1.00 -18.46 -10.16
C ALA A 46 -0.22 -19.27 -9.68
N GLY A 47 -1.44 -18.82 -10.01
CA GLY A 47 -2.69 -19.50 -9.66
C GLY A 47 -3.11 -19.30 -8.20
N PHE A 48 -2.67 -18.21 -7.56
CA PHE A 48 -3.06 -17.82 -6.21
C PHE A 48 -3.92 -16.56 -6.25
N GLU A 49 -4.90 -16.49 -5.34
CA GLU A 49 -5.62 -15.26 -5.03
C GLU A 49 -4.88 -14.52 -3.92
N LEU A 50 -4.66 -13.22 -4.07
CA LEU A 50 -4.05 -12.36 -3.05
C LEU A 50 -5.01 -11.23 -2.70
N VAL A 51 -5.31 -11.09 -1.41
CA VAL A 51 -6.19 -10.07 -0.85
C VAL A 51 -5.44 -9.30 0.23
N ARG A 52 -5.47 -7.96 0.16
CA ARG A 52 -4.98 -7.08 1.22
C ARG A 52 -6.05 -6.86 2.28
N MET A 53 -5.68 -7.04 3.55
CA MET A 53 -6.54 -6.84 4.71
C MET A 53 -6.38 -5.42 5.29
N PRO A 54 -7.37 -4.93 6.06
CA PRO A 54 -7.19 -3.74 6.87
C PRO A 54 -5.97 -3.89 7.80
N GLY A 55 -5.15 -2.85 7.91
CA GLY A 55 -3.91 -2.90 8.70
C GLY A 55 -2.65 -3.29 7.91
N GLY A 56 -2.78 -3.69 6.64
CA GLY A 56 -1.64 -3.91 5.74
C GLY A 56 -1.16 -5.36 5.65
N ASP A 57 -1.83 -6.29 6.35
CA ASP A 57 -1.63 -7.73 6.18
C ASP A 57 -2.23 -8.25 4.87
N PHE A 58 -1.83 -9.45 4.48
CA PHE A 58 -2.27 -10.12 3.27
C PHE A 58 -2.77 -11.53 3.57
N VAL A 59 -3.74 -11.98 2.79
CA VAL A 59 -4.16 -13.37 2.73
C VAL A 59 -3.93 -13.88 1.32
N VAL A 60 -3.20 -14.99 1.20
CA VAL A 60 -3.03 -15.72 -0.05
C VAL A 60 -3.86 -17.01 -0.01
N GLY A 61 -4.54 -17.33 -1.11
CA GLY A 61 -5.44 -18.47 -1.21
C GLY A 61 -5.25 -19.27 -2.49
N ARG A 62 -5.39 -20.60 -2.42
CA ARG A 62 -5.49 -21.50 -3.58
C ARG A 62 -6.22 -22.78 -3.18
N TRP A 63 -7.23 -23.17 -3.97
CA TRP A 63 -7.99 -24.41 -3.77
C TRP A 63 -8.54 -24.59 -2.34
N GLY A 64 -9.03 -23.51 -1.74
CA GLY A 64 -9.56 -23.53 -0.37
C GLY A 64 -8.51 -23.54 0.75
N MET A 65 -7.22 -23.62 0.43
CA MET A 65 -6.14 -23.40 1.39
C MET A 65 -5.81 -21.92 1.45
N VAL A 66 -5.68 -21.39 2.66
CA VAL A 66 -5.36 -19.97 2.92
C VAL A 66 -4.17 -19.83 3.84
N ARG A 67 -3.37 -18.78 3.62
CA ARG A 67 -2.23 -18.42 4.47
C ARG A 67 -2.22 -16.91 4.69
N ALA A 68 -2.08 -16.49 5.95
CA ALA A 68 -1.87 -15.10 6.31
C ALA A 68 -0.38 -14.73 6.18
N LEU A 69 -0.11 -13.53 5.70
CA LEU A 69 1.23 -12.99 5.46
C LEU A 69 1.28 -11.55 5.98
N THR A 70 2.29 -11.25 6.80
CA THR A 70 2.44 -9.94 7.44
C THR A 70 3.30 -9.03 6.57
N GLY A 71 2.66 -8.06 5.92
CA GLY A 71 3.33 -7.09 5.06
C GLY A 71 3.76 -7.62 3.68
N ALA A 72 4.21 -6.69 2.83
CA ALA A 72 4.57 -6.97 1.43
C ALA A 72 5.78 -7.90 1.30
N ASP A 73 6.78 -7.78 2.19
CA ASP A 73 7.99 -8.60 2.16
C ASP A 73 7.69 -10.08 2.36
N ALA A 74 6.72 -10.41 3.23
CA ALA A 74 6.28 -11.79 3.43
C ALA A 74 5.56 -12.35 2.19
N VAL A 75 4.85 -11.50 1.44
CA VAL A 75 4.24 -11.87 0.15
C VAL A 75 5.32 -12.13 -0.89
N GLU A 76 6.34 -11.28 -0.99
CA GLU A 76 7.45 -11.51 -1.93
C GLU A 76 8.20 -12.80 -1.65
N ALA A 77 8.54 -13.06 -0.38
CA ALA A 77 9.20 -14.30 0.01
C ALA A 77 8.34 -15.53 -0.33
N PHE A 78 7.03 -15.46 -0.10
CA PHE A 78 6.10 -16.52 -0.49
C PHE A 78 6.07 -16.72 -2.01
N LEU A 79 5.96 -15.64 -2.78
CA LEU A 79 5.91 -15.71 -4.25
C LEU A 79 7.20 -16.30 -4.83
N GLN A 80 8.36 -15.91 -4.31
CA GLN A 80 9.64 -16.53 -4.68
C GLN A 80 9.66 -18.03 -4.35
N GLN A 81 9.17 -18.43 -3.18
CA GLN A 81 9.13 -19.83 -2.76
C GLN A 81 8.27 -20.70 -3.70
N VAL A 82 7.16 -20.17 -4.22
CA VAL A 82 6.25 -20.92 -5.10
C VAL A 82 6.57 -20.78 -6.59
N GLY A 83 7.70 -20.14 -6.94
CA GLY A 83 8.14 -19.95 -8.32
C GLY A 83 7.44 -18.82 -9.07
N ALA A 84 6.84 -17.88 -8.35
CA ALA A 84 6.16 -16.68 -8.86
C ALA A 84 7.07 -15.44 -8.81
N ALA A 85 8.33 -15.59 -9.24
CA ALA A 85 9.34 -14.54 -9.24
C ALA A 85 9.04 -13.46 -10.29
#